data_AF-A0A1C7MI04-F1
#
_entry.id   AF-A0A1C7MI04-F1
#
_cell.length_a   1.000
_cell.length_b   1.000
_cell.length_c   1.000
_cell.angle_alpha   90.00
_cell.angle_beta   90.00
_cell.angle_gamma   90.00
#
_symmetry.space_group_name_H-M   'P 1'
#
loop_
_entity.id
_entity.type
_entity.pdbx_description
1 polymer ?
#
loop_
_entity_poly.entity_id
_entity_poly.type
_entity_poly.pdbx_seq_one_letter_code
_entity_poly.pdbx_strand_id
1 'polypeptide(L)'
;MPSRKNKSHSGTQDAYRIPHATFESSVVAATSSSAGRGHADNRSASPRPRKKQFSSSRTPSSPIPRTRAKYGKSCHVDSSDDDAFVPDDRNPKFDDFYRSVMLELRNAKESRGWVIRETHSPGAQLKDAVRMINRECGNHINIPELVTMGVALHDDPEPVETAQEMEVFKKIACEDIEKYLKAWGIIMRRVPFMAALMPDLAISPYGVVLLGTFLDAHA
;
A
#
# COMPACT_ATOMS: atom_id res chain seq x y z
N MET A 1 -45.60 -44.40 48.74
CA MET A 1 -46.60 -44.32 47.65
C MET A 1 -46.51 -42.91 47.04
N PRO A 2 -46.58 -42.74 45.70
CA PRO A 2 -45.39 -42.75 44.82
C PRO A 2 -45.22 -41.52 43.91
N SER A 3 -44.03 -41.44 43.29
CA SER A 3 -43.74 -41.06 41.88
C SER A 3 -44.17 -39.72 41.27
N ARG A 4 -43.18 -38.98 40.72
CA ARG A 4 -42.93 -38.71 39.27
C ARG A 4 -42.01 -37.48 39.14
N LYS A 5 -40.75 -37.60 38.69
CA LYS A 5 -40.25 -37.62 37.29
C LYS A 5 -40.76 -36.47 36.41
N ASN A 6 -39.83 -35.67 35.92
CA ASN A 6 -39.69 -34.97 34.62
C ASN A 6 -38.21 -34.50 34.57
N LYS A 7 -37.26 -34.86 33.67
CA LYS A 7 -37.21 -35.03 32.20
C LYS A 7 -37.84 -33.83 31.50
N SER A 8 -37.17 -33.01 30.66
CA SER A 8 -36.07 -33.23 29.72
C SER A 8 -35.53 -31.87 29.21
N HIS A 9 -34.45 -31.93 28.41
CA HIS A 9 -33.95 -31.04 27.34
C HIS A 9 -32.46 -30.71 27.56
N SER A 10 -31.52 -31.54 27.12
CA SER A 10 -30.99 -31.67 25.75
C SER A 10 -30.41 -30.37 25.19
N GLY A 11 -29.23 -29.99 25.69
CA GLY A 11 -28.33 -29.05 25.03
C GLY A 11 -27.22 -29.83 24.33
N THR A 12 -27.33 -29.98 23.01
CA THR A 12 -26.29 -30.52 22.14
C THR A 12 -25.16 -29.49 22.06
N GLN A 13 -24.07 -29.72 22.78
CA GLN A 13 -22.81 -29.01 22.57
C GLN A 13 -21.99 -29.81 21.56
N ASP A 14 -22.16 -29.48 20.28
CA ASP A 14 -21.18 -29.84 19.25
C ASP A 14 -19.96 -28.93 19.42
N ALA A 15 -19.04 -29.38 20.28
CA ALA A 15 -17.72 -28.82 20.40
C ALA A 15 -16.92 -29.22 19.16
N TYR A 16 -16.65 -28.23 18.31
CA TYR A 16 -15.72 -28.32 17.19
C TYR A 16 -14.37 -28.84 17.67
N ARG A 17 -14.09 -30.09 17.29
CA ARG A 17 -12.81 -30.76 17.46
C ARG A 17 -11.82 -30.16 16.48
N ILE A 18 -10.92 -29.32 16.98
CA ILE A 18 -9.76 -28.81 16.24
C ILE A 18 -8.74 -29.97 16.15
N PRO A 19 -8.40 -30.51 14.97
CA PRO A 19 -7.25 -31.38 14.85
C PRO A 19 -5.97 -30.53 14.89
N HIS A 20 -5.16 -30.75 15.93
CA HIS A 20 -3.77 -30.34 15.98
C HIS A 20 -3.01 -30.97 14.82
N ALA A 21 -2.65 -30.18 13.81
CA ALA A 21 -1.65 -30.55 12.84
C ALA A 21 -0.26 -30.35 13.47
N THR A 22 0.32 -31.46 13.91
CA THR A 22 1.73 -31.59 14.27
C THR A 22 2.56 -31.35 13.01
N PHE A 23 3.22 -30.19 12.90
CA PHE A 23 4.22 -29.96 11.86
C PHE A 23 5.55 -30.53 12.36
N GLU A 24 5.84 -31.78 12.00
CA GLU A 24 7.15 -32.37 12.16
C GLU A 24 8.15 -31.60 11.30
N SER A 25 9.02 -30.85 11.97
CA SER A 25 10.20 -30.25 11.35
C SER A 25 11.24 -31.36 11.15
N SER A 26 11.31 -31.89 9.93
CA SER A 26 12.41 -32.73 9.48
C SER A 26 13.06 -32.06 8.27
N VAL A 27 14.12 -31.28 8.53
CA VAL A 27 15.10 -30.95 7.50
C VAL A 27 16.43 -31.49 7.96
N VAL A 28 16.78 -32.58 7.28
CA VAL A 28 18.06 -33.28 7.29
C VAL A 28 19.24 -32.32 7.13
N ALA A 29 20.27 -32.63 7.91
CA ALA A 29 21.59 -32.04 7.84
C ALA A 29 22.24 -32.26 6.46
N ALA A 30 22.85 -31.22 5.92
CA ALA A 30 23.91 -31.33 4.92
C ALA A 30 25.20 -30.74 5.51
N THR A 31 26.10 -31.64 5.91
CA THR A 31 27.52 -31.38 6.12
C THR A 31 28.23 -31.46 4.77
N SER A 32 29.11 -30.50 4.46
CA SER A 32 30.47 -30.78 3.97
C SER A 32 31.24 -29.50 3.60
N SER A 33 32.49 -29.48 4.09
CA SER A 33 33.75 -28.90 3.56
C SER A 33 33.76 -27.50 2.94
N SER A 34 34.44 -26.50 3.49
CA SER A 34 35.89 -26.34 3.78
C SER A 34 36.79 -26.04 2.57
N ALA A 35 37.70 -25.09 2.83
CA ALA A 35 38.94 -24.72 2.12
C ALA A 35 38.83 -23.72 0.95
N GLY A 36 39.53 -22.59 1.12
CA GLY A 36 39.77 -21.64 0.03
C GLY A 36 40.26 -20.26 0.46
N ARG A 37 41.29 -20.17 1.30
CA ARG A 37 42.05 -18.92 1.49
C ARG A 37 42.73 -18.53 0.18
N GLY A 38 42.62 -17.26 -0.20
CA GLY A 38 43.38 -16.66 -1.30
C GLY A 38 43.50 -15.14 -1.11
N HIS A 39 44.41 -14.72 -0.25
CA HIS A 39 44.98 -13.37 -0.27
C HIS A 39 45.91 -13.26 -1.48
N ALA A 40 45.76 -12.23 -2.31
CA ALA A 40 46.86 -11.36 -2.72
C ALA A 40 46.36 -10.20 -3.59
N ASP A 41 46.78 -9.03 -3.14
CA ASP A 41 47.00 -7.77 -3.83
C ASP A 41 47.05 -7.80 -5.36
N ASN A 42 46.40 -6.81 -5.99
CA ASN A 42 47.16 -5.96 -6.92
C ASN A 42 46.57 -4.56 -7.05
N ARG A 43 47.40 -3.60 -6.66
CA ARG A 43 47.34 -2.17 -6.95
C ARG A 43 47.32 -1.97 -8.46
N SER A 44 46.48 -1.06 -8.95
CA SER A 44 46.86 -0.18 -10.06
C SER A 44 45.98 1.07 -10.08
N ALA A 45 46.67 2.20 -10.03
CA ALA A 45 46.14 3.54 -10.00
C ALA A 45 45.62 3.99 -11.38
N SER A 46 44.55 4.81 -11.34
CA SER A 46 44.22 5.98 -12.17
C SER A 46 44.91 6.20 -13.54
N PRO A 47 44.18 6.72 -14.55
CA PRO A 47 43.89 8.16 -14.54
C PRO A 47 42.50 8.60 -15.03
N ARG A 48 42.00 9.65 -14.36
CA ARG A 48 40.92 10.53 -14.80
C ARG A 48 41.27 11.29 -16.10
N PRO A 49 40.33 11.46 -17.04
CA PRO A 49 40.39 12.53 -18.02
C PRO A 49 39.56 13.75 -17.60
N ARG A 50 40.31 14.85 -17.40
CA ARG A 50 40.05 16.25 -17.76
C ARG A 50 38.61 16.82 -17.80
N LYS A 51 38.46 17.84 -16.95
CA LYS A 51 37.59 19.02 -17.06
C LYS A 51 37.36 19.46 -18.52
N LYS A 52 36.09 19.66 -18.90
CA LYS A 52 35.71 20.66 -19.92
C LYS A 52 34.87 21.73 -19.24
N GLN A 53 35.47 22.91 -19.16
CA GLN A 53 34.78 24.17 -18.92
C GLN A 53 33.83 24.42 -20.10
N PHE A 54 32.57 24.70 -19.83
CA PHE A 54 31.76 25.48 -20.75
C PHE A 54 31.30 26.75 -20.03
N SER A 55 31.58 27.85 -20.71
CA SER A 55 31.44 29.21 -20.25
C SER A 55 29.98 29.67 -20.26
N SER A 56 29.71 30.59 -19.34
CA SER A 56 28.74 31.70 -19.34
C SER A 56 27.71 31.78 -20.46
N SER A 57 26.45 31.98 -20.05
CA SER A 57 25.60 33.09 -20.53
C SER A 57 24.57 33.44 -19.47
N ARG A 58 24.85 34.51 -18.70
CA ARG A 58 23.87 35.24 -17.91
C ARG A 58 23.06 36.13 -18.84
N THR A 59 21.75 36.11 -18.74
CA THR A 59 20.87 37.22 -19.15
C THR A 59 19.95 37.57 -17.98
N PRO A 60 20.02 38.80 -17.45
CA PRO A 60 19.05 39.32 -16.49
C PRO A 60 17.96 40.07 -17.25
N SER A 61 16.68 39.79 -16.98
CA SER A 61 15.60 40.71 -17.30
C SER A 61 14.67 40.87 -16.11
N SER A 62 14.50 42.14 -15.78
CA SER A 62 13.92 42.75 -14.60
C SER A 62 12.39 42.58 -14.45
N PRO A 63 11.83 42.91 -13.26
CA PRO A 63 10.45 42.65 -12.88
C PRO A 63 9.48 43.75 -13.33
N ILE A 64 8.24 43.36 -13.64
CA ILE A 64 7.12 44.29 -13.86
C ILE A 64 6.24 44.32 -12.60
N PRO A 65 6.02 45.50 -11.97
CA PRO A 65 5.10 45.65 -10.86
C PRO A 65 3.71 46.13 -11.29
N ARG A 66 2.69 45.50 -10.68
CA ARG A 66 1.38 46.00 -10.19
C ARG A 66 0.55 46.96 -11.05
N THR A 67 -0.70 46.57 -11.28
CA THR A 67 -1.85 47.46 -11.05
C THR A 67 -3.07 46.71 -10.51
N ARG A 68 -3.66 47.31 -9.48
CA ARG A 68 -4.78 46.90 -8.65
C ARG A 68 -6.02 47.63 -9.15
N ALA A 69 -7.12 46.92 -9.40
CA ALA A 69 -8.46 47.52 -9.42
C ALA A 69 -9.41 46.61 -8.63
N LYS A 70 -10.04 47.21 -7.62
CA LYS A 70 -11.03 46.62 -6.71
C LYS A 70 -12.44 47.03 -7.15
N TYR A 71 -13.43 46.27 -6.64
CA TYR A 71 -14.89 46.50 -6.60
C TYR A 71 -15.63 46.15 -7.89
N GLY A 72 -16.67 45.32 -7.90
CA GLY A 72 -17.37 44.61 -6.82
C GLY A 72 -18.76 44.25 -7.31
N LYS A 73 -19.19 42.99 -7.14
CA LYS A 73 -20.62 42.67 -6.99
C LYS A 73 -20.75 41.35 -6.26
N SER A 74 -21.08 41.49 -4.99
CA SER A 74 -21.50 40.42 -4.10
C SER A 74 -22.80 39.83 -4.63
N CYS A 75 -22.73 38.61 -5.14
CA CYS A 75 -23.83 37.66 -5.04
C CYS A 75 -23.51 36.81 -3.82
N HIS A 76 -24.15 37.15 -2.69
CA HIS A 76 -24.22 36.31 -1.52
C HIS A 76 -25.03 35.07 -1.92
N VAL A 77 -24.32 34.04 -2.36
CA VAL A 77 -24.88 32.70 -2.47
C VAL A 77 -24.67 32.09 -1.08
N ASP A 78 -25.72 32.12 -0.26
CA ASP A 78 -25.85 31.19 0.86
C ASP A 78 -25.93 29.77 0.26
N SER A 79 -24.77 29.13 0.19
CA SER A 79 -24.57 27.73 -0.19
C SER A 79 -23.15 27.44 0.26
N SER A 80 -22.82 26.42 1.00
CA SER A 80 -23.49 25.22 1.47
C SER A 80 -22.75 24.89 2.78
N ASP A 81 -23.19 23.90 3.56
CA ASP A 81 -22.26 23.26 4.49
C ASP A 81 -21.09 22.70 3.65
N ASP A 82 -20.03 23.50 3.50
CA ASP A 82 -18.71 23.05 3.09
C ASP A 82 -18.20 22.25 4.28
N ASP A 83 -18.62 20.98 4.38
CA ASP A 83 -17.97 20.01 5.24
C ASP A 83 -16.48 20.03 4.88
N ALA A 84 -15.70 20.75 5.68
CA ALA A 84 -14.30 20.98 5.42
C ALA A 84 -13.64 19.61 5.29
N PHE A 85 -12.95 19.37 4.17
CA PHE A 85 -12.27 18.10 3.93
C PHE A 85 -11.39 17.74 5.13
N VAL A 86 -11.74 16.64 5.82
CA VAL A 86 -10.99 16.11 6.95
C VAL A 86 -10.12 14.97 6.43
N PRO A 87 -8.78 15.08 6.47
CA PRO A 87 -7.89 13.97 6.16
C PRO A 87 -8.20 12.76 7.05
N ASP A 88 -8.11 11.55 6.48
CA ASP A 88 -8.48 10.31 7.16
C ASP A 88 -7.87 10.12 8.55
N ASP A 89 -6.58 10.43 8.70
CA ASP A 89 -5.88 10.30 9.98
C ASP A 89 -6.43 11.22 11.09
N ARG A 90 -7.22 12.23 10.74
CA ARG A 90 -7.90 13.13 11.68
C ARG A 90 -9.39 12.85 11.79
N ASN A 91 -9.93 11.95 10.98
CA ASN A 91 -11.35 11.66 10.94
C ASN A 91 -11.70 10.65 12.05
N PRO A 92 -12.57 10.99 13.02
CA PRO A 92 -12.95 10.07 14.11
C PRO A 92 -13.76 8.85 13.67
N LYS A 93 -14.22 8.80 12.41
CA LYS A 93 -14.94 7.66 11.85
C LYS A 93 -14.06 6.42 11.68
N PHE A 94 -12.77 6.60 11.45
CA PHE A 94 -11.83 5.51 11.17
C PHE A 94 -11.12 5.04 12.43
N ASP A 95 -10.69 3.79 12.42
CA ASP A 95 -10.00 3.14 13.52
C ASP A 95 -8.61 3.77 13.78
N ASP A 96 -8.15 3.66 15.03
CA ASP A 96 -6.88 4.27 15.46
C ASP A 96 -5.68 3.75 14.66
N PHE A 97 -5.68 2.47 14.32
CA PHE A 97 -4.60 1.84 13.57
C PHE A 97 -4.57 2.35 12.14
N TYR A 98 -5.69 2.32 11.42
CA TYR A 98 -5.84 2.90 10.09
C TYR A 98 -5.38 4.35 10.04
N ARG A 99 -5.84 5.17 11.00
CA ARG A 99 -5.45 6.58 11.11
C ARG A 99 -3.95 6.74 11.34
N SER A 100 -3.35 5.89 12.16
CA SER A 100 -1.89 5.91 12.39
C SER A 100 -1.10 5.60 11.12
N VAL A 101 -1.57 4.64 10.31
CA VAL A 101 -0.95 4.32 9.01
C VAL A 101 -1.11 5.48 8.04
N MET A 102 -2.32 6.03 7.90
CA MET A 102 -2.56 7.18 7.01
C MET A 102 -1.74 8.41 7.43
N LEU A 103 -1.57 8.63 8.73
CA LEU A 103 -0.69 9.68 9.26
C LEU A 103 0.76 9.46 8.85
N GLU A 104 1.27 8.23 8.99
CA GLU A 104 2.63 7.89 8.56
C GLU A 104 2.82 8.15 7.06
N LEU A 105 1.90 7.65 6.23
CA LEU A 105 1.97 7.83 4.77
C LEU A 105 1.88 9.31 4.38
N ARG A 106 1.02 10.08 5.04
CA ARG A 106 0.92 11.53 4.79
C ARG A 106 2.20 12.25 5.21
N ASN A 107 2.75 11.93 6.39
CA ASN A 107 4.02 12.52 6.84
C ASN A 107 5.16 12.15 5.87
N ALA A 108 5.16 10.93 5.33
CA ALA A 108 6.11 10.50 4.30
C ALA A 108 5.96 11.31 3.01
N LYS A 109 4.72 11.56 2.57
CA LYS A 109 4.41 12.42 1.40
C LYS A 109 4.92 13.85 1.59
N GLU A 110 4.74 14.40 2.78
CA GLU A 110 5.17 15.76 3.13
C GLU A 110 6.69 15.87 3.29
N SER A 111 7.34 14.78 3.71
CA SER A 111 8.79 14.65 3.63
C SER A 111 9.22 14.60 2.16
N ARG A 112 10.26 15.37 1.78
CA ARG A 112 10.71 15.51 0.39
C ARG A 112 11.20 14.17 -0.20
N GLY A 113 10.28 13.32 -0.66
CA GLY A 113 10.56 12.08 -1.40
C GLY A 113 10.08 10.77 -0.75
N TRP A 114 8.93 10.75 -0.04
CA TRP A 114 8.35 9.50 0.49
C TRP A 114 9.31 8.72 1.41
N VAL A 115 10.07 9.44 2.22
CA VAL A 115 11.15 8.82 3.01
C VAL A 115 10.59 8.20 4.29
N ILE A 116 10.56 6.87 4.34
CA ILE A 116 10.31 6.11 5.57
C ILE A 116 11.64 5.80 6.25
N ARG A 117 11.84 6.35 7.46
CA ARG A 117 13.09 6.22 8.24
C ARG A 117 13.12 4.96 9.09
N GLU A 118 11.98 4.56 9.63
CA GLU A 118 11.87 3.40 10.50
C GLU A 118 11.83 2.12 9.67
N THR A 119 12.57 1.10 10.08
CA THR A 119 12.67 -0.16 9.32
C THR A 119 11.53 -1.12 9.58
N HIS A 120 10.78 -0.91 10.67
CA HIS A 120 9.70 -1.81 11.10
C HIS A 120 8.33 -1.16 11.08
N SER A 121 8.22 0.08 10.59
CA SER A 121 6.95 0.77 10.51
C SER A 121 6.04 0.16 9.43
N PRO A 122 4.71 0.38 9.51
CA PRO A 122 3.77 0.00 8.47
C PRO A 122 4.20 0.46 7.06
N GLY A 123 4.63 1.72 6.93
CA GLY A 123 5.14 2.25 5.66
C GLY A 123 6.35 1.47 5.12
N ALA A 124 7.26 1.01 5.99
CA ALA A 124 8.42 0.23 5.57
C ALA A 124 8.03 -1.13 5.01
N GLN A 125 7.08 -1.82 5.66
CA GLN A 125 6.58 -3.12 5.21
C GLN A 125 5.84 -3.01 3.87
N LEU A 126 5.02 -1.97 3.70
CA LEU A 126 4.33 -1.66 2.44
C LEU A 126 5.34 -1.39 1.30
N LYS A 127 6.36 -0.56 1.56
CA LYS A 127 7.46 -0.29 0.62
C LYS A 127 8.21 -1.56 0.21
N ASP A 128 8.48 -2.46 1.16
CA ASP A 128 9.21 -3.69 0.85
C ASP A 128 8.33 -4.69 0.08
N ALA A 129 7.02 -4.73 0.34
CA ALA A 129 6.08 -5.55 -0.42
C ALA A 129 5.96 -5.11 -1.88
N VAL A 130 5.83 -3.81 -2.16
CA VAL A 130 5.66 -3.32 -3.54
C VAL A 130 6.90 -3.54 -4.41
N ARG A 131 8.10 -3.40 -3.84
CA ARG A 131 9.36 -3.72 -4.54
C ARG A 131 9.46 -5.16 -5.01
N MET A 132 8.73 -6.07 -4.36
CA MET A 132 8.69 -7.48 -4.76
C MET A 132 7.69 -7.74 -5.88
N ILE A 133 6.68 -6.90 -6.08
CA ILE A 133 5.65 -7.06 -7.12
C ILE A 133 6.28 -7.11 -8.51
N ASN A 134 7.19 -6.17 -8.82
CA ASN A 134 7.86 -6.14 -10.12
C ASN A 134 8.67 -7.43 -10.41
N ARG A 135 9.14 -8.12 -9.37
CA ARG A 135 9.87 -9.40 -9.51
C ARG A 135 8.93 -10.58 -9.74
N GLU A 136 7.76 -10.58 -9.13
CA GLU A 136 6.81 -11.71 -9.15
C GLU A 136 5.78 -11.63 -10.28
N CYS A 137 5.40 -10.42 -10.68
CA CYS A 137 4.38 -10.16 -11.69
C CYS A 137 4.94 -9.47 -12.96
N GLY A 138 6.25 -9.27 -13.01
CA GLY A 138 6.96 -8.65 -14.13
C GLY A 138 6.85 -7.12 -14.14
N ASN A 139 7.50 -6.51 -15.12
CA ASN A 139 7.50 -5.05 -15.30
C ASN A 139 6.12 -4.56 -15.78
N HIS A 140 5.86 -3.26 -15.57
CA HIS A 140 4.66 -2.54 -16.05
C HIS A 140 3.38 -2.94 -15.33
N ILE A 141 3.28 -2.64 -14.04
CA ILE A 141 2.02 -2.68 -13.29
C ILE A 141 1.66 -1.25 -12.92
N ASN A 142 0.44 -0.84 -13.24
CA ASN A 142 -0.10 0.43 -12.76
C ASN A 142 -0.51 0.26 -11.29
N ILE A 143 0.36 0.69 -10.38
CA ILE A 143 0.16 0.49 -8.94
C ILE A 143 -1.11 1.19 -8.43
N PRO A 144 -1.44 2.43 -8.82
CA PRO A 144 -2.71 3.05 -8.45
C PRO A 144 -3.95 2.26 -8.88
N GLU A 145 -3.99 1.73 -10.11
CA GLU A 145 -5.09 0.88 -10.58
C GLU A 145 -5.16 -0.44 -9.81
N LEU A 146 -4.01 -1.06 -9.58
CA LEU A 146 -3.90 -2.27 -8.76
C LEU A 146 -4.49 -2.07 -7.37
N VAL A 147 -4.18 -0.96 -6.70
CA VAL A 147 -4.70 -0.69 -5.35
C VAL A 147 -6.20 -0.43 -5.40
N THR A 148 -6.66 0.38 -6.36
CA THR A 148 -8.08 0.69 -6.51
C THR A 148 -8.91 -0.58 -6.75
N MET A 149 -8.45 -1.43 -7.65
CA MET A 149 -9.10 -2.70 -7.99
C MET A 149 -9.02 -3.71 -6.84
N GLY A 150 -7.84 -3.86 -6.25
CA GLY A 150 -7.62 -4.77 -5.13
C GLY A 150 -8.48 -4.45 -3.92
N VAL A 151 -8.68 -3.16 -3.64
CA VAL A 151 -9.58 -2.73 -2.55
C VAL A 151 -11.04 -2.96 -2.90
N ALA A 152 -11.46 -2.59 -4.12
CA ALA A 152 -12.85 -2.70 -4.54
C ALA A 152 -13.36 -4.15 -4.62
N LEU A 153 -12.48 -5.08 -4.95
CA LEU A 153 -12.79 -6.50 -5.17
C LEU A 153 -12.27 -7.39 -4.05
N HIS A 154 -11.90 -6.80 -2.91
CA HIS A 154 -11.45 -7.57 -1.77
C HIS A 154 -12.58 -8.46 -1.24
N ASP A 155 -12.30 -9.75 -1.07
CA ASP A 155 -13.26 -10.81 -0.68
C ASP A 155 -14.37 -11.10 -1.71
N ASP A 156 -14.29 -10.55 -2.92
CA ASP A 156 -15.18 -10.93 -4.02
C ASP A 156 -14.87 -12.39 -4.45
N PRO A 157 -15.89 -13.26 -4.54
CA PRO A 157 -15.69 -14.66 -4.94
C PRO A 157 -15.34 -14.83 -6.42
N GLU A 158 -15.73 -13.89 -7.28
CA GLU A 158 -15.58 -13.90 -8.74
C GLU A 158 -14.99 -12.56 -9.23
N PRO A 159 -13.82 -12.14 -8.72
CA PRO A 159 -13.35 -10.76 -8.85
C PRO A 159 -13.08 -10.34 -10.30
N VAL A 160 -12.73 -11.28 -11.19
CA VAL A 160 -12.50 -10.99 -12.62
C VAL A 160 -13.80 -10.66 -13.33
N GLU A 161 -14.87 -11.42 -13.06
CA GLU A 161 -16.19 -11.21 -13.66
C GLU A 161 -16.78 -9.89 -13.15
N THR A 162 -16.77 -9.67 -11.83
CA THR A 162 -17.20 -8.42 -11.23
C THR A 162 -16.44 -7.22 -11.80
N ALA A 163 -15.11 -7.32 -11.97
CA ALA A 163 -14.31 -6.23 -12.54
C ALA A 163 -14.74 -5.87 -13.97
N GLN A 164 -15.07 -6.85 -14.81
CA GLN A 164 -15.50 -6.61 -16.19
C GLN A 164 -16.88 -5.92 -16.28
N GLU A 165 -17.73 -6.14 -15.27
CA GLU A 165 -19.04 -5.50 -15.16
C GLU A 165 -18.97 -4.07 -14.61
N MET A 166 -17.96 -3.78 -13.77
CA MET A 166 -17.78 -2.45 -13.19
C MET A 166 -17.31 -1.42 -14.21
N GLU A 167 -18.09 -0.34 -14.41
CA GLU A 167 -17.75 0.74 -15.35
C GLU A 167 -16.38 1.39 -15.09
N VAL A 168 -15.91 1.37 -13.83
CA VAL A 168 -14.58 1.91 -13.44
C VAL A 168 -13.43 1.07 -14.03
N PHE A 169 -13.64 -0.23 -14.23
CA PHE A 169 -12.59 -1.18 -14.67
C PHE A 169 -12.81 -1.74 -16.07
N LYS A 170 -13.97 -1.46 -16.70
CA LYS A 170 -14.37 -1.94 -18.02
C LYS A 170 -13.37 -1.69 -19.16
N LYS A 171 -12.47 -0.72 -19.01
CA LYS A 171 -11.43 -0.37 -20.01
C LYS A 171 -10.12 -1.14 -19.81
N ILE A 172 -9.98 -1.84 -18.70
CA ILE A 172 -8.79 -2.62 -18.35
C ILE A 172 -8.91 -3.99 -19.02
N ALA A 173 -7.85 -4.44 -19.70
CA ALA A 173 -7.85 -5.75 -20.33
C ALA A 173 -7.97 -6.86 -19.28
N CYS A 174 -8.64 -7.98 -19.62
CA CYS A 174 -8.79 -9.11 -18.70
C CYS A 174 -7.45 -9.62 -18.15
N GLU A 175 -6.43 -9.68 -19.01
CA GLU A 175 -5.06 -10.10 -18.65
C GLU A 175 -4.43 -9.16 -17.60
N ASP A 176 -4.72 -7.85 -17.68
CA ASP A 176 -4.25 -6.86 -16.71
C ASP A 176 -5.04 -6.94 -15.39
N ILE A 177 -6.35 -7.22 -15.45
CA ILE A 177 -7.19 -7.46 -14.26
C ILE A 177 -6.61 -8.63 -13.46
N GLU A 178 -6.37 -9.77 -14.10
CA GLU A 178 -5.77 -10.94 -13.44
C GLU A 178 -4.38 -10.63 -12.86
N LYS A 179 -3.57 -9.87 -13.61
CA LYS A 179 -2.25 -9.44 -13.16
C LYS A 179 -2.34 -8.55 -11.91
N TYR A 180 -3.29 -7.62 -11.87
CA TYR A 180 -3.51 -6.72 -10.73
C TYR A 180 -4.02 -7.49 -9.51
N LEU A 181 -5.00 -8.38 -9.67
CA LEU A 181 -5.51 -9.21 -8.58
C LEU A 181 -4.43 -10.14 -8.01
N LYS A 182 -3.60 -10.74 -8.87
CA LYS A 182 -2.44 -11.54 -8.43
C LYS A 182 -1.45 -10.71 -7.62
N ALA A 183 -1.13 -9.50 -8.09
CA ALA A 183 -0.21 -8.61 -7.42
C ALA A 183 -0.78 -8.06 -6.09
N TRP A 184 -2.08 -7.77 -6.04
CA TRP A 184 -2.79 -7.44 -4.80
C TRP A 184 -2.72 -8.57 -3.78
N GLY A 185 -2.94 -9.81 -4.21
CA GLY A 185 -2.79 -11.00 -3.35
C GLY A 185 -1.37 -11.15 -2.78
N ILE A 186 -0.33 -10.70 -3.49
CA ILE A 186 1.04 -10.67 -2.98
C ILE A 186 1.20 -9.60 -1.88
N ILE A 187 0.64 -8.41 -2.06
CA ILE A 187 0.64 -7.36 -1.02
C ILE A 187 -0.06 -7.89 0.24
N MET A 188 -1.27 -8.44 0.11
CA MET A 188 -2.05 -8.99 1.22
C MET A 188 -1.27 -10.06 2.00
N ARG A 189 -0.52 -10.91 1.30
CA ARG A 189 0.30 -11.98 1.92
C ARG A 189 1.55 -11.44 2.61
N ARG A 190 2.18 -10.40 2.06
CA ARG A 190 3.46 -9.87 2.54
C ARG A 190 3.30 -8.81 3.62
N VAL A 191 2.14 -8.18 3.74
CA VAL A 191 1.85 -7.10 4.68
C VAL A 191 0.83 -7.61 5.71
N PRO A 192 1.26 -8.12 6.88
CA PRO A 192 0.40 -8.86 7.80
C PRO A 192 -0.80 -8.07 8.34
N PHE A 193 -0.68 -6.75 8.41
CA PHE A 193 -1.73 -5.87 8.91
C PHE A 193 -2.67 -5.38 7.80
N MET A 194 -2.47 -5.75 6.54
CA MET A 194 -3.27 -5.22 5.43
C MET A 194 -4.75 -5.55 5.59
N ALA A 195 -5.08 -6.77 6.03
CA ALA A 195 -6.45 -7.18 6.33
C ALA A 195 -7.13 -6.28 7.39
N ALA A 196 -6.37 -5.76 8.36
CA ALA A 196 -6.91 -4.84 9.36
C ALA A 196 -7.22 -3.45 8.80
N LEU A 197 -6.57 -3.04 7.70
CA LEU A 197 -6.84 -1.75 7.04
C LEU A 197 -8.07 -1.79 6.13
N MET A 198 -8.46 -2.98 5.67
CA MET A 198 -9.46 -3.13 4.61
C MET A 198 -10.83 -2.52 4.92
N PRO A 199 -11.41 -2.67 6.12
CA PRO A 199 -12.73 -2.10 6.41
C PRO A 199 -12.78 -0.58 6.21
N ASP A 200 -11.76 0.13 6.67
CA ASP A 200 -11.68 1.59 6.54
C ASP A 200 -11.20 2.03 5.16
N LEU A 201 -10.29 1.26 4.55
CA LEU A 201 -9.80 1.54 3.20
C LEU A 201 -10.91 1.41 2.15
N ALA A 202 -11.81 0.45 2.30
CA ALA A 202 -12.93 0.23 1.38
C ALA A 202 -13.92 1.40 1.32
N ILE A 203 -14.00 2.20 2.39
CA ILE A 203 -14.90 3.36 2.48
C ILE A 203 -14.16 4.70 2.36
N SER A 204 -12.84 4.69 2.16
CA SER A 204 -12.03 5.90 2.04
C SER A 204 -11.37 6.03 0.66
N PRO A 205 -11.96 6.84 -0.24
CA PRO A 205 -11.31 7.19 -1.50
C PRO A 205 -9.97 7.89 -1.31
N TYR A 206 -9.83 8.71 -0.25
CA TYR A 206 -8.58 9.40 0.04
C TYR A 206 -7.48 8.41 0.45
N GLY A 207 -7.79 7.48 1.33
CA GLY A 207 -6.85 6.44 1.78
C GLY A 207 -6.39 5.54 0.63
N VAL A 208 -7.31 5.14 -0.26
CA VAL A 208 -6.99 4.37 -1.47
C VAL A 208 -5.99 5.11 -2.35
N VAL A 209 -6.23 6.41 -2.61
CA VAL A 209 -5.34 7.24 -3.42
C VAL A 209 -3.99 7.45 -2.72
N LEU A 210 -3.99 7.73 -1.41
CA LEU A 210 -2.76 7.94 -0.64
C LEU A 210 -1.89 6.68 -0.63
N LEU A 211 -2.49 5.51 -0.38
CA LEU A 211 -1.81 4.22 -0.42
C LEU A 211 -1.28 3.92 -1.82
N GLY A 212 -2.12 4.07 -2.85
CA GLY A 212 -1.72 3.85 -4.24
C GLY A 212 -0.52 4.71 -4.65
N THR A 213 -0.54 6.00 -4.30
CA THR A 213 0.57 6.92 -4.58
C THR A 213 1.83 6.55 -3.81
N PHE A 214 1.70 6.15 -2.54
CA PHE A 214 2.83 5.71 -1.72
C PHE A 214 3.50 4.47 -2.30
N LEU A 215 2.71 3.46 -2.69
CA LEU A 215 3.23 2.23 -3.27
C LEU A 215 3.87 2.49 -4.63
N ASP A 216 3.25 3.31 -5.48
CA ASP A 216 3.79 3.69 -6.80
C ASP A 216 5.16 4.37 -6.69
N ALA A 217 5.35 5.25 -5.70
CA ALA A 217 6.62 5.90 -5.43
C ALA A 217 7.76 4.94 -5.00
N HIS A 218 7.43 3.68 -4.71
CA HIS A 218 8.35 2.68 -4.18
C HIS A 218 8.47 1.41 -5.02
N ALA A 219 7.65 1.25 -6.06
CA ALA A 219 7.66 0.11 -6.97
C ALA A 219 8.95 0.01 -7.80
#